data_AF-A0A6P8GNA1-F1
#
_entry.id   AF-A0A6P8GNA1-F1
#
_cell.length_a   1.000
_cell.length_b   1.000
_cell.length_c   1.000
_cell.angle_alpha   90.00
_cell.angle_beta   90.00
_cell.angle_gamma   90.00
#
_symmetry.space_group_name_H-M   'P 1'
#
loop_
_entity.id
_entity.type
_entity.pdbx_description
1 polymer ?
#
loop_
_entity_poly.entity_id
_entity_poly.type
_entity_poly.pdbx_seq_one_letter_code
_entity_poly.pdbx_strand_id
1 'polypeptide(L)'
;MAGLILLLVAPIMLVTGDPLMAMASCVETDGGFVAFTAVLQPPSGDGSDGFQSMGPYSSDTTIIYGNVITNIGDAYNSATGIFTAPVKGVYFFTFTTYSWVTEKDIGVQLMKNTDVVLTVWEWQDKGDNEDYASNSVVLQLQVGDMVYMRLPKNFYIAASRLHNVNTFTGYLLRQM
;
A
#
# COMPACT_ATOMS: atom_id res chain seq x y z
N MET A 1 15.31 20.62 19.69
CA MET A 1 16.33 20.13 20.65
C MET A 1 15.63 19.34 21.73
N ALA A 2 16.25 18.20 22.06
CA ALA A 2 15.90 17.17 23.04
C ALA A 2 14.97 17.52 24.21
N GLY A 3 13.99 16.64 24.46
CA GLY A 3 13.46 16.37 25.79
C GLY A 3 13.98 15.03 26.28
N LEU A 4 15.23 15.01 26.77
CA LEU A 4 15.83 13.86 27.44
C LEU A 4 15.30 13.83 28.88
N ILE A 5 14.33 12.96 29.19
CA ILE A 5 13.97 12.69 30.59
C ILE A 5 14.82 11.52 31.06
N LEU A 6 15.93 11.87 31.71
CA LEU A 6 16.83 10.96 32.39
C LEU A 6 16.25 10.63 33.78
N LEU A 7 15.51 9.53 33.90
CA LEU A 7 15.16 8.96 35.22
C LEU A 7 16.28 8.00 35.64
N LEU A 8 17.32 8.56 36.26
CA LEU A 8 18.32 7.82 37.02
C LEU A 8 17.66 7.32 38.31
N VAL A 9 17.18 6.08 38.31
CA VAL A 9 16.95 5.34 39.55
C VAL A 9 18.16 4.45 39.75
N ALA A 10 19.14 4.93 40.53
CA ALA A 10 20.27 4.11 40.96
C ALA A 10 19.78 3.06 41.98
N PRO A 11 20.06 1.76 41.80
CA PRO A 11 19.96 0.81 42.89
C PRO A 11 21.19 0.95 43.79
N ILE A 12 20.94 1.26 45.06
CA ILE A 12 21.88 1.05 46.17
C ILE A 12 22.40 -0.40 46.08
N MET A 13 23.73 -0.57 46.05
CA MET A 13 24.36 -1.87 46.20
C MET A 13 23.96 -2.50 47.54
N LEU A 14 23.22 -3.60 47.50
CA LEU A 14 23.25 -4.59 48.57
C LEU A 14 24.07 -5.79 48.10
N VAL A 15 25.23 -5.97 48.72
CA VAL A 15 26.05 -7.17 48.61
C VAL A 15 25.30 -8.30 49.30
N THR A 16 24.65 -9.19 48.54
CA THR A 16 24.52 -10.63 48.82
C THR A 16 24.06 -11.32 47.53
N GLY A 17 24.69 -12.45 47.20
CA GLY A 17 24.57 -13.08 45.89
C GLY A 17 23.21 -13.69 45.60
N ASP A 18 22.64 -13.30 44.45
CA ASP A 18 21.73 -14.06 43.60
C ASP A 18 21.78 -13.45 42.19
N PRO A 19 21.86 -14.24 41.09
CA PRO A 19 21.85 -13.69 39.75
C PRO A 19 20.40 -13.43 39.34
N LEU A 20 19.80 -12.37 39.88
CA LEU A 20 18.53 -11.88 39.38
C LEU A 20 18.81 -11.20 38.04
N MET A 21 18.48 -11.89 36.95
CA MET A 21 18.40 -11.35 35.60
C MET A 21 17.59 -10.04 35.62
N ALA A 22 18.29 -8.91 35.67
CA ALA A 22 17.69 -7.61 35.40
C ALA A 22 17.42 -7.55 33.90
N MET A 23 16.26 -8.08 33.49
CA MET A 23 15.68 -7.78 32.19
C MET A 23 15.35 -6.29 32.21
N ALA A 24 16.24 -5.47 31.65
CA ALA A 24 15.87 -4.15 31.22
C ALA A 24 14.74 -4.32 30.20
N SER A 25 13.49 -4.11 30.60
CA SER A 25 12.44 -3.89 29.61
C SER A 25 12.75 -2.53 29.00
N CYS A 26 13.43 -2.53 27.87
CA CYS A 26 13.23 -1.48 26.88
C CYS A 26 11.71 -1.34 26.73
N VAL A 27 11.17 -0.15 27.04
CA VAL A 27 9.93 0.25 26.37
C VAL A 27 10.36 0.45 24.94
N GLU A 28 10.34 -0.63 24.16
CA GLU A 28 10.21 -0.50 22.73
C GLU A 28 8.95 0.33 22.54
N THR A 29 9.07 1.50 21.95
CA THR A 29 7.91 2.08 21.27
C THR A 29 7.63 1.13 20.11
N ASP A 30 7.01 -0.01 20.41
CA ASP A 30 6.58 -1.06 19.48
C ASP A 30 5.35 -0.57 18.70
N GLY A 31 5.45 0.68 18.22
CA GLY A 31 4.61 1.16 17.16
C GLY A 31 5.16 0.57 15.88
N GLY A 32 4.90 -0.73 15.66
CA GLY A 32 5.46 -1.50 14.55
C GLY A 32 5.39 -0.71 13.25
N PHE A 33 6.51 -0.65 12.53
CA PHE A 33 6.54 -0.02 11.22
C PHE A 33 5.58 -0.77 10.29
N VAL A 34 4.75 -0.03 9.56
CA VAL A 34 3.85 -0.61 8.55
C VAL A 34 4.11 0.13 7.25
N ALA A 35 4.54 -0.59 6.22
CA ALA A 35 4.75 -0.02 4.90
C ALA A 35 4.68 -1.11 3.84
N PHE A 36 4.03 -0.82 2.72
CA PHE A 36 4.07 -1.69 1.56
C PHE A 36 4.22 -0.90 0.27
N THR A 37 4.82 -1.55 -0.71
CA THR A 37 4.82 -1.13 -2.11
C THR A 37 4.61 -2.38 -2.95
N ALA A 38 3.58 -2.37 -3.78
CA ALA A 38 3.27 -3.45 -4.70
C ALA A 38 3.08 -2.91 -6.12
N VAL A 39 3.43 -3.73 -7.10
CA VAL A 39 3.37 -3.39 -8.51
C VAL A 39 2.49 -4.39 -9.26
N LEU A 40 1.72 -3.87 -10.22
CA LEU A 40 0.86 -4.70 -11.06
C LEU A 40 1.72 -5.47 -12.05
N GLN A 41 1.37 -6.73 -12.25
CA GLN A 41 1.96 -7.56 -13.28
C GLN A 41 0.86 -8.00 -14.25
N PRO A 42 1.19 -8.20 -15.54
CA PRO A 42 0.22 -8.70 -16.50
C PRO A 42 -0.36 -10.07 -16.06
N PRO A 43 -1.66 -10.35 -16.31
CA PRO A 43 -2.31 -11.61 -15.92
C PRO A 43 -1.69 -12.85 -16.56
N SER A 44 -1.19 -12.71 -17.79
CA SER A 44 -0.58 -13.77 -18.58
C SER A 44 0.92 -13.60 -18.63
N GLY A 45 1.64 -14.51 -17.99
CA GLY A 45 3.06 -14.77 -18.22
C GLY A 45 3.30 -15.46 -19.56
N ASP A 46 2.71 -14.97 -20.65
CA ASP A 46 2.94 -15.45 -22.02
C ASP A 46 4.40 -15.28 -22.48
N GLY A 47 5.25 -14.71 -21.61
CA GLY A 47 6.65 -14.46 -21.84
C GLY A 47 6.90 -13.17 -22.62
N SER A 48 5.84 -12.42 -22.96
CA SER A 48 6.01 -11.12 -23.59
C SER A 48 6.51 -10.10 -22.56
N ASP A 49 7.63 -9.48 -22.89
CA ASP A 49 8.23 -8.37 -22.13
C ASP A 49 7.51 -7.03 -22.39
N GLY A 50 6.47 -7.05 -23.24
CA GLY A 50 5.69 -5.89 -23.61
C GLY A 50 4.69 -5.45 -22.55
N PHE A 51 3.99 -4.38 -22.87
CA PHE A 51 2.84 -3.90 -22.10
C PHE A 51 1.59 -4.68 -22.51
N GLN A 52 0.76 -5.02 -21.53
CA GLN A 52 -0.50 -5.72 -21.74
C GLN A 52 -1.63 -4.91 -21.13
N SER A 53 -2.64 -4.61 -21.96
CA SER A 53 -3.87 -3.98 -21.50
C SER A 53 -4.67 -4.95 -20.62
N MET A 54 -5.27 -4.42 -19.56
CA MET A 54 -6.16 -5.10 -18.64
C MET A 54 -7.51 -4.39 -18.63
N GLY A 55 -8.59 -5.15 -18.52
CA GLY A 55 -9.93 -4.67 -18.79
C GLY A 55 -10.33 -4.79 -20.27
N PRO A 56 -11.58 -4.48 -20.62
CA PRO A 56 -12.64 -4.11 -19.69
C PRO A 56 -13.16 -5.36 -18.97
N TYR A 57 -13.49 -5.23 -17.70
CA TYR A 57 -14.27 -6.25 -17.00
C TYR A 57 -15.74 -5.87 -17.00
N SER A 58 -16.62 -6.88 -16.96
CA SER A 58 -18.08 -6.69 -16.96
C SER A 58 -18.64 -6.18 -15.63
N SER A 59 -17.81 -6.16 -14.59
CA SER A 59 -18.09 -5.64 -13.25
C SER A 59 -16.85 -4.94 -12.68
N ASP A 60 -17.07 -4.10 -11.67
CA ASP A 60 -15.97 -3.55 -10.87
C ASP A 60 -15.11 -4.70 -10.33
N THR A 61 -13.80 -4.55 -10.45
CA THR A 61 -12.84 -5.62 -10.17
C THR A 61 -11.72 -5.10 -9.28
N THR A 62 -11.46 -5.79 -8.17
CA THR A 62 -10.29 -5.51 -7.32
C THR A 62 -9.02 -5.82 -8.10
N ILE A 63 -8.10 -4.86 -8.15
CA ILE A 63 -6.82 -5.01 -8.86
C ILE A 63 -5.82 -5.68 -7.91
N ILE A 64 -5.22 -6.78 -8.37
CA ILE A 64 -4.22 -7.53 -7.60
C ILE A 64 -2.82 -7.07 -8.01
N TYR A 65 -2.19 -6.23 -7.19
CA TYR A 65 -0.77 -5.89 -7.34
C TYR A 65 0.05 -7.02 -6.71
N GLY A 66 0.26 -8.10 -7.48
CA GLY A 66 0.81 -9.35 -6.96
C GLY A 66 2.31 -9.35 -6.73
N ASN A 67 3.06 -8.45 -7.37
CA ASN A 67 4.51 -8.37 -7.19
C ASN A 67 4.86 -7.34 -6.10
N VAL A 68 5.39 -7.82 -4.98
CA VAL A 68 5.61 -7.00 -3.78
C VAL A 68 7.08 -6.57 -3.72
N ILE A 69 7.32 -5.27 -3.64
CA ILE A 69 8.65 -4.69 -3.43
C ILE A 69 8.96 -4.60 -1.93
N THR A 70 7.99 -4.12 -1.14
CA THR A 70 8.10 -3.94 0.31
C THR A 70 6.80 -4.39 0.97
N ASN A 71 6.88 -5.04 2.13
CA ASN A 71 5.72 -5.37 2.97
C ASN A 71 6.11 -5.50 4.46
N ILE A 72 6.54 -4.38 5.04
CA ILE A 72 6.89 -4.32 6.46
C ILE A 72 5.59 -4.36 7.29
N GLY A 73 5.54 -5.26 8.27
CA GLY A 73 4.37 -5.49 9.12
C GLY A 73 3.31 -6.40 8.49
N ASP A 74 3.59 -6.98 7.32
CA ASP A 74 2.76 -7.98 6.62
C ASP A 74 1.27 -7.60 6.47
N ALA A 75 1.00 -6.30 6.36
CA ALA A 75 -0.36 -5.75 6.30
C ALA A 75 -0.97 -5.78 4.89
N TYR A 76 -0.16 -5.97 3.84
CA TYR A 76 -0.63 -6.11 2.46
C TYR A 76 -0.65 -7.59 2.03
N ASN A 77 -1.77 -8.04 1.47
CA ASN A 77 -1.94 -9.39 0.96
C ASN A 77 -1.90 -9.41 -0.58
N SER A 78 -0.78 -9.90 -1.13
CA SER A 78 -0.53 -9.96 -2.57
C SER A 78 -1.42 -10.93 -3.35
N ALA A 79 -2.06 -11.90 -2.69
CA ALA A 79 -3.03 -12.78 -3.34
C ALA A 79 -4.39 -12.12 -3.55
N THR A 80 -4.68 -11.04 -2.82
CA THR A 80 -5.98 -10.34 -2.85
C THR A 80 -5.90 -8.90 -3.36
N GLY A 81 -4.72 -8.27 -3.29
CA GLY A 81 -4.56 -6.85 -3.61
C GLY A 81 -4.94 -5.91 -2.46
N ILE A 82 -5.15 -6.43 -1.24
CA ILE A 82 -5.77 -5.69 -0.15
C ILE A 82 -4.76 -5.42 0.97
N PHE A 83 -4.66 -4.15 1.36
CA PHE A 83 -4.05 -3.73 2.61
C PHE A 83 -5.09 -3.78 3.73
N THR A 84 -4.76 -4.37 4.88
CA THR A 84 -5.61 -4.38 6.07
C THR A 84 -4.87 -3.70 7.21
N ALA A 85 -5.44 -2.65 7.79
CA ALA A 85 -4.80 -1.89 8.86
C ALA A 85 -4.58 -2.78 10.11
N PRO A 86 -3.32 -3.06 10.51
CA PRO A 86 -3.04 -3.92 11.65
C PRO A 86 -3.17 -3.18 12.99
N VAL A 87 -3.04 -1.85 12.97
CA VAL A 87 -3.17 -0.97 14.11
C VAL A 87 -4.07 0.22 13.76
N LYS A 88 -4.65 0.85 14.76
CA LYS A 88 -5.33 2.13 14.57
C LYS A 88 -4.29 3.21 14.30
N GLY A 89 -4.50 4.03 13.28
CA GLY A 89 -3.46 5.00 12.90
C GLY A 89 -3.87 5.95 11.79
N VAL A 90 -2.95 6.85 11.48
CA VAL A 90 -3.00 7.70 10.30
C VAL A 90 -2.03 7.12 9.27
N TYR A 91 -2.51 6.86 8.07
CA TYR A 91 -1.80 6.20 6.99
C TYR A 91 -1.75 7.11 5.76
N PHE A 92 -0.66 7.06 5.02
CA PHE A 92 -0.56 7.65 3.68
C PHE A 92 -0.70 6.55 2.64
N PHE A 93 -1.47 6.80 1.59
CA PHE A 93 -1.56 5.94 0.41
C PHE A 93 -1.33 6.77 -0.84
N THR A 94 -0.64 6.18 -1.81
CA THR A 94 -0.48 6.73 -3.15
C THR A 94 -0.52 5.60 -4.17
N PHE A 95 -0.99 5.92 -5.36
CA PHE A 95 -0.95 5.01 -6.49
C PHE A 95 -0.63 5.76 -7.76
N THR A 96 -0.03 5.04 -8.69
CA THR A 96 0.17 5.46 -10.07
C THR A 96 -0.39 4.37 -10.97
N THR A 97 -1.18 4.77 -11.96
CA THR A 97 -1.66 3.89 -13.01
C THR A 97 -1.14 4.33 -14.36
N TYR A 98 -0.89 3.35 -15.22
CA TYR A 98 -0.54 3.54 -16.62
C TYR A 98 -1.57 2.81 -17.48
N SER A 99 -1.89 3.40 -18.63
CA SER A 99 -2.76 2.80 -19.63
C SER A 99 -2.09 2.84 -21.01
N TRP A 100 -2.42 1.86 -21.86
CA TRP A 100 -2.03 1.85 -23.27
C TRP A 100 -3.19 1.41 -24.15
N VAL A 101 -4.15 2.32 -24.37
CA VAL A 101 -5.39 2.09 -25.14
C VAL A 101 -5.86 3.41 -25.77
N THR A 102 -6.63 3.34 -26.85
CA THR A 102 -7.19 4.54 -27.51
C THR A 102 -8.72 4.44 -27.55
N GLU A 103 -9.41 5.59 -27.44
CA GLU A 103 -10.87 5.68 -27.48
C GLU A 103 -11.55 4.78 -26.41
N LYS A 104 -11.06 4.87 -25.16
CA LYS A 104 -11.53 4.12 -23.99
C LYS A 104 -11.50 4.96 -22.71
N ASP A 105 -12.35 4.59 -21.75
CA ASP A 105 -12.23 5.04 -20.36
C ASP A 105 -11.05 4.35 -19.68
N ILE A 106 -10.16 5.16 -19.10
CA ILE A 106 -9.01 4.71 -18.31
C ILE A 106 -9.14 5.20 -16.87
N GLY A 107 -8.50 4.50 -15.96
CA GLY A 107 -8.37 4.96 -14.58
C GLY A 107 -8.74 3.90 -13.55
N VAL A 108 -8.61 4.30 -12.28
CA VAL A 108 -8.73 3.42 -11.13
C VAL A 108 -9.31 4.16 -9.94
N GLN A 109 -9.78 3.40 -8.97
CA GLN A 109 -10.32 3.90 -7.72
C GLN A 109 -9.55 3.34 -6.53
N LEU A 110 -9.24 4.21 -5.56
CA LEU A 110 -8.79 3.77 -4.24
C LEU A 110 -10.02 3.62 -3.35
N MET A 111 -10.18 2.41 -2.83
CA MET A 111 -11.30 2.02 -1.99
C MET A 111 -10.87 1.98 -0.53
N LYS A 112 -11.74 2.46 0.37
CA LYS A 112 -11.68 2.13 1.80
C LYS A 112 -12.93 1.33 2.14
N ASN A 113 -12.76 0.07 2.52
CA ASN A 113 -13.87 -0.86 2.74
C ASN A 113 -14.78 -0.93 1.49
N THR A 114 -15.97 -0.34 1.55
CA THR A 114 -16.94 -0.28 0.45
C THR A 114 -16.94 1.06 -0.29
N ASP A 115 -16.25 2.06 0.24
CA ASP A 115 -16.39 3.45 -0.19
C ASP A 115 -15.26 3.83 -1.15
N VAL A 116 -15.63 4.55 -2.21
CA VAL A 116 -14.65 5.18 -3.12
C VAL A 116 -14.07 6.40 -2.42
N VAL A 117 -12.75 6.38 -2.16
CA VAL A 117 -12.05 7.51 -1.54
C VAL A 117 -11.47 8.44 -2.59
N LEU A 118 -10.81 7.86 -3.60
CA LEU A 118 -10.23 8.60 -4.73
C LEU A 118 -10.61 7.91 -6.03
N THR A 119 -10.73 8.71 -7.09
CA THR A 119 -10.80 8.26 -8.48
C THR A 119 -9.78 9.04 -9.29
N VAL A 120 -9.05 8.35 -10.15
CA VAL A 120 -8.44 8.98 -11.34
C VAL A 120 -9.20 8.44 -12.54
N TRP A 121 -9.56 9.31 -13.46
CA TRP A 121 -10.30 8.94 -14.67
C TRP A 121 -9.97 9.90 -15.78
N GLU A 122 -9.86 9.34 -16.98
CA GLU A 122 -9.73 10.05 -18.23
C GLU A 122 -10.38 9.25 -19.35
N TRP A 123 -10.86 9.95 -20.36
CA TRP A 123 -11.25 9.36 -21.63
C TRP A 123 -10.08 9.53 -22.60
N GLN A 124 -9.56 8.42 -23.12
CA GLN A 124 -8.46 8.47 -24.06
C GLN A 124 -8.93 8.84 -25.47
N ASP A 125 -8.40 9.94 -25.99
CA ASP A 125 -8.80 10.48 -27.29
C ASP A 125 -8.18 9.74 -28.48
N LYS A 126 -8.73 9.94 -29.67
CA LYS A 126 -8.21 9.32 -30.89
C LYS A 126 -6.81 9.85 -31.20
N GLY A 127 -5.85 8.94 -31.32
CA GLY A 127 -4.45 9.27 -31.60
C GLY A 127 -3.63 9.58 -30.36
N ASP A 128 -4.28 9.63 -29.20
CA ASP A 128 -3.66 9.41 -27.91
C ASP A 128 -3.84 7.94 -27.52
N ASN A 129 -2.82 7.38 -26.89
CA ASN A 129 -2.87 6.00 -26.47
C ASN A 129 -2.16 5.71 -25.15
N GLU A 130 -1.37 6.63 -24.58
CA GLU A 130 -0.52 6.34 -23.44
C GLU A 130 -0.62 7.42 -22.36
N ASP A 131 -1.15 7.04 -21.20
CA ASP A 131 -1.30 7.96 -20.08
C ASP A 131 -0.86 7.38 -18.75
N TYR A 132 -0.37 8.29 -17.91
CA TYR A 132 -0.17 8.08 -16.49
C TYR A 132 -1.13 8.95 -15.68
N ALA A 133 -1.71 8.36 -14.63
CA ALA A 133 -2.44 9.11 -13.62
C ALA A 133 -2.03 8.68 -12.22
N SER A 134 -1.88 9.64 -11.31
CA SER A 134 -1.52 9.40 -9.92
C SER A 134 -2.42 10.19 -8.98
N ASN A 135 -2.72 9.62 -7.82
CA ASN A 135 -3.40 10.34 -6.74
C ASN A 135 -2.95 9.79 -5.39
N SER A 136 -3.17 10.54 -4.31
CA SER A 136 -2.73 10.18 -2.96
C SER A 136 -3.66 10.72 -1.89
N VAL A 137 -3.70 10.05 -0.74
CA VAL A 137 -4.56 10.41 0.39
C VAL A 137 -3.90 10.07 1.73
N VAL A 138 -4.21 10.88 2.74
CA VAL A 138 -3.96 10.55 4.15
C VAL A 138 -5.28 10.11 4.78
N LEU A 139 -5.32 8.90 5.35
CA LEU A 139 -6.51 8.32 5.95
C LEU A 139 -6.28 7.95 7.41
N GLN A 140 -7.26 8.25 8.25
CA GLN A 140 -7.38 7.62 9.56
C GLN A 140 -8.09 6.27 9.42
N LEU A 141 -7.44 5.21 9.88
CA LEU A 141 -7.92 3.84 9.82
C LEU A 141 -8.10 3.26 11.23
N GLN A 142 -9.14 2.43 11.38
CA GLN A 142 -9.29 1.52 12.52
C GLN A 142 -8.61 0.17 12.19
N VAL A 143 -8.32 -0.62 13.23
CA VAL A 143 -7.87 -2.01 13.03
C VAL A 143 -8.89 -2.76 12.18
N GLY A 144 -8.43 -3.41 11.12
CA GLY A 144 -9.28 -4.17 10.20
C GLY A 144 -9.90 -3.37 9.05
N ASP A 145 -9.76 -2.04 9.01
CA ASP A 145 -10.13 -1.28 7.81
C ASP A 145 -9.29 -1.76 6.61
N MET A 146 -9.95 -1.98 5.49
CA MET A 146 -9.33 -2.45 4.24
C MET A 146 -9.14 -1.30 3.26
N VAL A 147 -7.97 -1.24 2.62
CA VAL A 147 -7.67 -0.29 1.54
C VAL A 147 -7.14 -1.05 0.33
N TYR A 148 -7.73 -0.82 -0.84
CA TYR A 148 -7.38 -1.55 -2.07
C TYR A 148 -7.69 -0.74 -3.31
N MET A 149 -7.14 -1.16 -4.44
CA MET A 149 -7.38 -0.55 -5.75
C MET A 149 -8.46 -1.31 -6.50
N ARG A 150 -9.33 -0.58 -7.19
CA ARG A 150 -10.43 -1.13 -7.98
C ARG A 150 -10.38 -0.57 -9.39
N LEU A 151 -10.50 -1.46 -10.38
CA LEU A 151 -10.75 -1.10 -11.76
C LEU A 151 -12.27 -1.04 -11.94
N PRO A 152 -12.85 0.13 -12.25
CA PRO A 152 -14.28 0.22 -12.54
C PRO A 152 -14.67 -0.67 -13.72
N LYS A 153 -15.93 -1.11 -13.75
CA LYS A 153 -16.51 -1.76 -14.93
C LYS A 153 -16.22 -0.94 -16.19
N ASN A 154 -15.88 -1.64 -17.28
CA ASN A 154 -15.58 -1.06 -18.60
C ASN A 154 -14.29 -0.21 -18.70
N PHE A 155 -13.52 -0.05 -17.62
CA PHE A 155 -12.30 0.75 -17.64
C PHE A 155 -11.08 -0.10 -18.00
N TYR A 156 -10.02 0.57 -18.42
CA TYR A 156 -8.76 -0.04 -18.83
C TYR A 156 -7.56 0.53 -18.06
N ILE A 157 -6.57 -0.35 -17.87
CA ILE A 157 -5.19 -0.03 -17.46
C ILE A 157 -4.24 -0.91 -18.25
N ALA A 158 -2.93 -0.72 -18.13
CA ALA A 158 -1.94 -1.60 -18.75
C ALA A 158 -0.81 -1.93 -17.79
N ALA A 159 -0.36 -3.18 -17.78
CA ALA A 159 0.77 -3.63 -16.97
C ALA A 159 1.97 -3.98 -17.86
N SER A 160 3.18 -3.91 -17.31
CA SER A 160 4.39 -4.40 -17.96
C SER A 160 5.24 -5.17 -16.96
N ARG A 161 5.77 -6.30 -17.39
CA ARG A 161 6.64 -7.14 -16.57
C ARG A 161 7.97 -6.46 -16.24
N LEU A 162 8.51 -5.67 -17.16
CA LEU A 162 9.85 -5.07 -17.03
C LEU A 162 9.84 -3.66 -16.42
N HIS A 163 8.72 -2.94 -16.52
CA HIS A 163 8.73 -1.49 -16.29
C HIS A 163 8.02 -1.02 -15.02
N ASN A 164 7.32 -1.90 -14.28
CA ASN A 164 6.66 -1.56 -13.00
C ASN A 164 5.82 -0.27 -13.04
N VAL A 165 5.05 -0.10 -14.13
CA VAL A 165 4.38 1.16 -14.47
C VAL A 165 3.09 1.44 -13.69
N ASN A 166 2.55 0.44 -13.00
CA ASN A 166 1.42 0.60 -12.08
C ASN A 166 1.89 0.23 -10.68
N THR A 167 1.78 1.18 -9.75
CA THR A 167 2.25 1.04 -8.37
C THR A 167 1.14 1.36 -7.38
N PHE A 168 1.12 0.65 -6.27
CA PHE A 168 0.28 0.94 -5.12
C PHE A 168 1.14 0.87 -3.85
N THR A 169 1.17 1.98 -3.12
CA THR A 169 2.05 2.17 -1.97
C THR A 169 1.26 2.71 -0.80
N GLY A 170 1.55 2.23 0.40
CA GLY A 170 1.00 2.82 1.62
C GLY A 170 1.87 2.56 2.84
N TYR A 171 1.81 3.46 3.82
CA TYR A 171 2.56 3.33 5.06
C TYR A 171 1.90 4.08 6.23
N LEU A 172 2.19 3.61 7.44
CA LEU A 172 1.76 4.23 8.69
C LEU A 172 2.59 5.50 8.95
N LEU A 173 1.90 6.63 9.08
CA LEU A 173 2.50 7.90 9.51
C LEU A 173 2.58 7.97 11.02
N ARG A 174 1.51 7.54 11.71
CA ARG A 174 1.41 7.61 13.17
C ARG A 174 0.38 6.65 13.72
N GLN A 175 0.79 5.79 14.65
CA GLN A 175 -0.13 4.98 15.45
C GLN A 175 -0.89 5.84 16.47
N MET A 176 -2.14 5.47 16.77
CA MET A 176 -3.02 6.20 17.70
C MET A 176 -3.63 5.32 18.78
#